data_AF-A0A1G0XI20-F1
#
_entry.id   AF-A0A1G0XI20-F1
#
_cell.length_a   1.000
_cell.length_b   1.000
_cell.length_c   1.000
_cell.angle_alpha   90.00
_cell.angle_beta   90.00
_cell.angle_gamma   90.00
#
_symmetry.space_group_name_H-M   'P 1'
#
loop_
_entity.id
_entity.type
_entity.pdbx_description
1 polymer ?
#
loop_
_entity_poly.entity_id
_entity_poly.type
_entity_poly.pdbx_seq_one_letter_code
_entity_poly.pdbx_strand_id
1 'polypeptide(L)'
;MSDSRGSVNGVNESVLTKLVNHLVTNQQEAKFLFFIGDMVDGNVHDADITISQLQFWKETMSPIYNNPDMIWPYIWPIVGNHEVRRREDEDNFRRLFQDVFMNGPDDEVGLTYSFDYNNVHFAVVNTNRWYYGDLIDTTDDRRDWHYLKYIDWLEKDLSAAHQRNVNHIFVLGHEMPFPIGGHLRDGLPNLGLKLTLPLDSTRL
;
A
#
# COMPACT_ATOMS: atom_id res chain seq x y z
N MET A 1 4.35 8.89 -1.62
CA MET A 1 5.13 7.74 -1.13
C MET A 1 5.33 7.90 0.37
N SER A 2 4.80 6.96 1.13
CA SER A 2 5.19 6.76 2.53
C SER A 2 6.48 5.96 2.52
N ASP A 3 7.45 6.32 3.35
CA ASP A 3 8.68 5.55 3.52
C ASP A 3 9.10 5.73 4.99
N SER A 4 8.95 4.67 5.78
CA SER A 4 9.42 4.63 7.16
C SER A 4 10.56 3.63 7.37
N ARG A 5 11.21 3.19 6.30
CA ARG A 5 12.28 2.19 6.37
C ARG A 5 13.48 2.75 7.10
N GLY A 6 14.16 1.89 7.85
CA GLY A 6 15.36 2.29 8.58
C GLY A 6 16.11 1.13 9.20
N SER A 7 17.18 1.46 9.92
CA SER A 7 18.13 0.46 10.42
C SER A 7 17.66 -0.29 11.66
N VAL A 8 16.63 0.18 12.37
CA VAL A 8 16.15 -0.45 13.61
C VAL A 8 15.03 -1.42 13.24
N ASN A 9 15.38 -2.70 13.13
CA ASN A 9 14.46 -3.77 12.71
C ASN A 9 13.62 -3.37 11.47
N GLY A 10 14.29 -2.87 10.42
CA GLY A 10 13.65 -2.45 9.17
C GLY A 10 12.91 -1.12 9.22
N VAL A 11 12.82 -0.45 10.38
CA VAL A 11 12.06 0.79 10.58
C VAL A 11 12.98 1.94 11.01
N ASN A 12 12.69 3.16 10.56
CA ASN A 12 13.28 4.39 11.09
C ASN A 12 12.51 4.83 12.35
N GLU A 13 12.64 4.03 13.41
CA GLU A 13 11.92 4.20 14.67
C GLU A 13 12.00 5.64 15.18
N SER A 14 13.19 6.24 15.15
CA SER A 14 13.43 7.57 15.70
C SER A 14 12.62 8.69 15.02
N VAL A 15 12.46 8.61 13.71
CA VAL A 15 11.69 9.59 12.92
C VAL A 15 10.21 9.25 12.97
N LEU A 16 9.86 7.97 12.79
CA LEU A 16 8.47 7.52 12.78
C LEU A 16 7.78 7.81 14.12
N THR A 17 8.44 7.54 15.25
CA THR A 17 7.93 7.85 16.60
C THR A 17 7.64 9.34 16.77
N LYS A 18 8.55 10.21 16.32
CA LYS A 18 8.36 11.66 16.41
C LYS A 18 7.18 12.12 15.55
N LEU A 19 7.06 11.59 14.33
CA LEU A 19 5.97 11.91 13.41
C LEU A 19 4.61 11.49 13.98
N VAL A 20 4.52 10.25 14.47
CA VAL A 20 3.28 9.69 15.04
C VAL A 20 2.86 10.46 16.29
N ASN A 21 3.78 10.73 17.22
CA ASN A 21 3.46 11.50 18.43
C ASN A 21 3.04 12.94 18.10
N HIS A 22 3.70 13.56 17.11
CA HIS A 22 3.30 14.87 16.61
C HIS A 22 1.89 14.82 16.00
N LEU A 23 1.57 13.81 15.19
CA LEU A 23 0.25 13.63 14.59
C LEU A 23 -0.83 13.49 15.67
N VAL A 24 -0.67 12.56 16.62
CA VAL A 24 -1.64 12.33 17.70
C VAL A 24 -1.86 13.60 18.53
N THR A 25 -0.81 14.38 18.77
CA THR A 25 -0.91 15.61 19.57
C THR A 25 -1.61 16.74 18.82
N ASN A 26 -1.32 16.90 17.53
CA ASN A 26 -1.66 18.10 16.76
C ASN A 26 -2.80 17.90 15.75
N GLN A 27 -3.21 16.67 15.46
CA GLN A 27 -4.23 16.33 14.46
C GLN A 27 -5.39 15.57 15.12
N GLN A 28 -5.98 16.16 16.17
CA GLN A 28 -7.04 15.55 16.99
C GLN A 28 -8.34 15.27 16.20
N GLU A 29 -8.53 15.92 15.06
CA GLU A 29 -9.68 15.69 14.19
C GLU A 29 -9.50 14.49 13.24
N ALA A 30 -8.26 13.98 13.07
CA ALA A 30 -7.99 12.83 12.23
C ALA A 30 -8.70 11.58 12.79
N LYS A 31 -9.43 10.86 11.92
CA LYS A 31 -10.20 9.67 12.30
C LYS A 31 -9.51 8.37 11.95
N PHE A 32 -8.65 8.38 10.94
CA PHE A 32 -7.83 7.25 10.56
C PHE A 32 -6.68 7.77 9.70
N LEU A 33 -5.69 6.91 9.45
CA LEU A 33 -4.58 7.19 8.55
C LEU A 33 -4.59 6.21 7.38
N PHE A 34 -4.05 6.63 6.24
CA PHE A 34 -3.56 5.69 5.23
C PHE A 34 -2.04 5.64 5.35
N PHE A 35 -1.47 4.44 5.32
CA PHE A 35 -0.02 4.26 5.20
C PHE A 35 0.29 3.51 3.92
N ILE A 36 0.83 4.26 2.94
CA ILE A 36 0.86 3.85 1.53
C ILE A 36 2.13 3.05 1.15
N GLY A 37 2.43 2.00 1.90
CA GLY A 37 3.57 1.09 1.69
C GLY A 37 4.93 1.61 2.18
N ASP A 38 5.97 0.80 1.97
CA ASP A 38 7.35 0.99 2.46
C ASP A 38 7.39 1.30 3.96
N MET A 39 6.65 0.47 4.71
CA MET A 39 6.64 0.47 6.16
C MET A 39 7.98 0.01 6.71
N VAL A 40 8.55 -1.03 6.08
CA VAL A 40 9.73 -1.76 6.54
C VAL A 40 10.72 -1.99 5.42
N ASP A 41 11.95 -2.37 5.72
CA ASP A 41 12.96 -2.69 4.68
C ASP A 41 12.66 -4.00 3.93
N GLY A 42 11.86 -4.88 4.54
CA GLY A 42 11.61 -6.23 4.06
C GLY A 42 12.88 -7.08 4.03
N ASN A 43 12.76 -8.31 3.53
CA ASN A 43 13.92 -9.18 3.35
C ASN A 43 13.79 -10.07 2.11
N VAL A 44 14.85 -10.18 1.31
CA VAL A 44 14.83 -10.94 0.04
C VAL A 44 15.13 -12.43 0.20
N HIS A 45 15.53 -12.85 1.41
CA HIS A 45 15.96 -14.21 1.71
C HIS A 45 15.02 -14.91 2.69
N ASP A 46 14.40 -14.16 3.60
CA ASP A 46 13.63 -14.73 4.71
C ASP A 46 12.39 -13.88 5.04
N ALA A 47 11.21 -14.43 4.77
CA ALA A 47 9.92 -13.75 5.01
C ALA A 47 9.63 -13.55 6.51
N ASP A 48 10.22 -14.35 7.41
CA ASP A 48 10.04 -14.19 8.85
C ASP A 48 10.70 -12.91 9.37
N ILE A 49 11.77 -12.45 8.70
CA ILE A 49 12.35 -11.14 8.98
C ILE A 49 11.35 -10.05 8.63
N THR A 50 10.69 -10.10 7.46
CA THR A 50 9.65 -9.12 7.08
C THR A 50 8.52 -9.09 8.12
N ILE A 51 8.06 -10.24 8.61
CA ILE A 51 7.05 -10.33 9.69
C ILE A 51 7.52 -9.59 10.95
N SER A 52 8.74 -9.88 11.41
CA SER A 52 9.32 -9.23 12.60
C SER A 52 9.37 -7.71 12.45
N GLN A 53 9.78 -7.22 11.28
CA GLN A 53 9.84 -5.79 11.01
C GLN A 53 8.44 -5.16 11.00
N LEU A 54 7.44 -5.82 10.41
CA LEU A 54 6.05 -5.32 10.38
C LEU A 54 5.42 -5.30 11.77
N GLN A 55 5.72 -6.29 12.62
CA GLN A 55 5.30 -6.28 14.02
C GLN A 55 5.92 -5.10 14.78
N PHE A 56 7.22 -4.89 14.63
CA PHE A 56 7.91 -3.74 15.23
C PHE A 56 7.41 -2.39 14.71
N TRP A 57 7.05 -2.33 13.43
CA TRP A 57 6.38 -1.16 12.86
C TRP A 57 5.03 -0.90 13.55
N LYS A 58 4.19 -1.94 13.76
CA LYS A 58 2.92 -1.79 14.50
C LYS A 58 3.13 -1.33 15.94
N GLU A 59 4.18 -1.80 16.60
CA GLU A 59 4.58 -1.32 17.93
C GLU A 59 4.95 0.17 17.92
N THR A 60 5.75 0.58 16.93
CA THR A 60 6.14 1.99 16.73
C THR A 60 4.92 2.88 16.43
N MET A 61 3.94 2.35 15.72
CA MET A 61 2.67 3.02 15.39
C MET A 61 1.60 2.90 16.48
N SER A 62 1.89 2.25 17.61
CA SER A 62 0.93 2.04 18.71
C SER A 62 0.25 3.31 19.24
N PRO A 63 0.83 4.52 19.21
CA PRO A 63 0.10 5.71 19.61
C PRO A 63 -1.15 5.99 18.75
N ILE A 64 -1.18 5.56 17.48
CA ILE A 64 -2.39 5.66 16.63
C ILE A 64 -3.43 4.62 17.05
N TYR A 65 -3.01 3.36 17.20
CA TYR A 65 -3.90 2.27 17.62
C TYR A 65 -4.51 2.48 19.01
N ASN A 66 -3.78 3.17 19.90
CA ASN A 66 -4.22 3.46 21.26
C ASN A 66 -4.95 4.81 21.39
N ASN A 67 -5.10 5.57 20.29
CA ASN A 67 -5.78 6.87 20.33
C ASN A 67 -7.31 6.66 20.33
N PRO A 68 -8.04 7.09 21.37
CA PRO A 68 -9.49 6.92 21.46
C PRO A 68 -10.28 7.73 20.42
N ASP A 69 -9.68 8.75 19.80
CA ASP A 69 -10.34 9.57 18.78
C ASP A 69 -10.28 8.97 17.37
N MET A 70 -9.40 7.99 17.17
CA MET A 70 -9.26 7.22 15.93
C MET A 70 -10.31 6.11 15.87
N ILE A 71 -10.85 5.86 14.69
CA ILE A 71 -11.88 4.86 14.43
C ILE A 71 -11.30 3.70 13.63
N TRP A 72 -11.99 2.56 13.67
CA TRP A 72 -11.59 1.35 12.95
C TRP A 72 -11.26 1.63 11.47
N PRO A 73 -10.14 1.09 10.94
CA PRO A 73 -9.14 0.21 11.57
C PRO A 73 -7.92 0.95 12.10
N TYR A 74 -8.07 2.25 12.45
CA TYR A 74 -7.02 3.19 12.87
C TYR A 74 -6.06 3.56 11.73
N ILE A 75 -5.51 2.57 11.05
CA ILE A 75 -4.60 2.71 9.92
C ILE A 75 -5.06 1.77 8.81
N TRP A 76 -5.32 2.34 7.63
CA TRP A 76 -5.51 1.62 6.37
C TRP A 76 -4.15 1.31 5.74
N PRO A 77 -3.70 0.05 5.78
CA PRO A 77 -2.40 -0.34 5.30
C PRO A 77 -2.46 -0.67 3.81
N ILE A 78 -1.40 -0.32 3.09
CA ILE A 78 -1.22 -0.63 1.67
C ILE A 78 0.17 -1.24 1.53
N VAL A 79 0.29 -2.28 0.73
CA VAL A 79 1.59 -2.92 0.46
C VAL A 79 2.46 -2.05 -0.43
N GLY A 80 3.71 -1.85 -0.04
CA GLY A 80 4.79 -1.37 -0.90
C GLY A 80 5.61 -2.52 -1.46
N ASN A 81 6.58 -2.19 -2.30
CA ASN A 81 7.49 -3.20 -2.85
C ASN A 81 8.40 -3.81 -1.77
N HIS A 82 8.60 -3.12 -0.64
CA HIS A 82 9.34 -3.67 0.50
C HIS A 82 8.53 -4.63 1.37
N GLU A 83 7.20 -4.57 1.31
CA GLU A 83 6.34 -5.56 1.97
C GLU A 83 6.12 -6.81 1.13
N VAL A 84 6.61 -6.87 -0.11
CA VAL A 84 6.41 -8.01 -1.04
C VAL A 84 7.72 -8.43 -1.68
N ARG A 85 8.67 -8.91 -0.87
CA ARG A 85 10.04 -9.29 -1.27
C ARG A 85 10.18 -10.78 -1.53
N ARG A 86 9.25 -11.57 -1.00
CA ARG A 86 9.13 -13.03 -1.05
C ARG A 86 7.71 -13.46 -1.39
N ARG A 87 7.59 -14.70 -1.85
CA ARG A 87 6.31 -15.37 -2.16
C ARG A 87 5.32 -15.34 -1.00
N GLU A 88 5.83 -15.53 0.21
CA GLU A 88 5.04 -15.66 1.43
C GLU A 88 4.59 -14.29 2.00
N ASP A 89 5.17 -13.19 1.53
CA ASP A 89 5.02 -11.90 2.20
C ASP A 89 3.61 -11.32 2.08
N GLU A 90 2.90 -11.53 0.97
CA GLU A 90 1.50 -11.07 0.84
C GLU A 90 0.59 -11.74 1.88
N ASP A 91 0.76 -13.05 2.11
CA ASP A 91 -0.01 -13.78 3.12
C ASP A 91 0.38 -13.35 4.54
N ASN A 92 1.66 -13.08 4.77
CA ASN A 92 2.14 -12.53 6.02
C ASN A 92 1.53 -11.14 6.29
N PHE A 93 1.44 -10.30 5.27
CA PHE A 93 0.82 -8.99 5.37
C PHE A 93 -0.68 -9.12 5.72
N ARG A 94 -1.44 -9.92 4.97
CA ARG A 94 -2.87 -10.22 5.27
C ARG A 94 -3.05 -10.71 6.71
N ARG A 95 -2.16 -11.60 7.17
CA ARG A 95 -2.20 -12.15 8.53
C ARG A 95 -1.98 -11.09 9.61
N LEU A 96 -1.12 -10.11 9.37
CA LEU A 96 -0.82 -9.03 10.32
C LEU A 96 -1.82 -7.87 10.27
N PHE A 97 -2.48 -7.67 9.14
CA PHE A 97 -3.43 -6.59 8.88
C PHE A 97 -4.80 -7.14 8.46
N GLN A 98 -5.52 -7.73 9.42
CA GLN A 98 -6.81 -8.37 9.17
C GLN A 98 -7.98 -7.38 9.17
N ASP A 99 -7.78 -6.19 9.74
CA ASP A 99 -8.79 -5.15 9.89
C ASP A 99 -8.94 -4.30 8.62
N VAL A 100 -9.21 -4.96 7.49
CA VAL A 100 -9.47 -4.32 6.20
C VAL A 100 -10.72 -4.92 5.56
N PHE A 101 -11.24 -4.25 4.54
CA PHE A 101 -12.33 -4.81 3.75
C PHE A 101 -11.82 -5.96 2.88
N MET A 102 -12.67 -6.98 2.71
CA MET A 102 -12.35 -8.22 1.98
C MET A 102 -13.11 -8.31 0.64
N ASN A 103 -13.41 -7.15 0.03
CA ASN A 103 -14.25 -7.01 -1.17
C ASN A 103 -13.45 -6.83 -2.47
N GLY A 104 -12.14 -7.04 -2.42
CA GLY A 104 -11.24 -7.00 -3.58
C GLY A 104 -11.35 -8.21 -4.52
N PRO A 105 -10.53 -8.25 -5.58
CA PRO A 105 -10.35 -9.40 -6.46
C PRO A 105 -9.87 -10.66 -5.70
N ASP A 106 -10.19 -11.84 -6.22
CA ASP A 106 -10.02 -13.13 -5.52
C ASP A 106 -8.59 -13.40 -4.97
N ASP A 107 -7.53 -13.06 -5.70
CA ASP A 107 -6.13 -13.21 -5.25
C ASP A 107 -5.53 -11.93 -4.64
N GLU A 108 -6.31 -10.85 -4.52
CA GLU A 108 -5.92 -9.60 -3.84
C GLU A 108 -6.82 -9.27 -2.65
N VAL A 109 -7.62 -10.23 -2.16
CA VAL A 109 -8.46 -10.04 -0.96
C VAL A 109 -7.59 -9.60 0.21
N GLY A 110 -7.99 -8.50 0.85
CA GLY A 110 -7.26 -7.85 1.94
C GLY A 110 -6.04 -7.03 1.52
N LEU A 111 -5.72 -6.97 0.22
CA LEU A 111 -4.64 -6.12 -0.34
C LEU A 111 -5.19 -5.03 -1.25
N THR A 112 -6.24 -5.35 -2.01
CA THR A 112 -7.07 -4.42 -2.78
C THR A 112 -8.46 -4.45 -2.19
N TYR A 113 -9.03 -3.27 -1.91
CA TYR A 113 -10.34 -3.15 -1.28
C TYR A 113 -10.89 -1.74 -1.41
N SER A 114 -12.19 -1.57 -1.20
CA SER A 114 -12.83 -0.26 -1.24
C SER A 114 -13.87 -0.10 -0.15
N PHE A 115 -14.14 1.13 0.24
CA PHE A 115 -15.16 1.46 1.21
C PHE A 115 -15.62 2.91 1.12
N ASP A 116 -16.78 3.17 1.68
CA ASP A 116 -17.30 4.53 1.84
C ASP A 116 -17.13 4.95 3.32
N TYR A 117 -16.68 6.18 3.54
CA TYR A 117 -16.73 6.84 4.84
C TYR A 117 -17.38 8.21 4.69
N ASN A 118 -18.53 8.39 5.34
CA ASN A 118 -19.46 9.49 5.04
C ASN A 118 -19.79 9.51 3.54
N ASN A 119 -19.69 10.67 2.88
CA ASN A 119 -19.95 10.81 1.44
C ASN A 119 -18.67 10.79 0.60
N VAL A 120 -17.67 10.02 1.03
CA VAL A 120 -16.38 9.87 0.36
C VAL A 120 -16.10 8.38 0.14
N HIS A 121 -15.70 8.03 -1.06
CA HIS A 121 -15.29 6.68 -1.43
C HIS A 121 -13.77 6.57 -1.48
N PHE A 122 -13.24 5.49 -0.93
CA PHE A 122 -11.82 5.17 -0.92
C PHE A 122 -11.63 3.82 -1.62
N ALA A 123 -10.73 3.78 -2.59
CA ALA A 123 -10.27 2.57 -3.24
C ALA A 123 -8.77 2.39 -2.95
N VAL A 124 -8.44 1.34 -2.21
CA VAL A 124 -7.07 0.90 -1.96
C VAL A 124 -6.72 -0.17 -2.99
N VAL A 125 -5.64 0.05 -3.74
CA VAL A 125 -5.21 -0.85 -4.81
C VAL A 125 -3.79 -1.35 -4.60
N ASN A 126 -3.59 -2.65 -4.81
CA ASN A 126 -2.28 -3.26 -4.80
C ASN A 126 -1.56 -2.95 -6.13
N THR A 127 -0.41 -2.30 -6.03
CA THR A 127 0.48 -2.00 -7.17
C THR A 127 1.80 -2.77 -7.12
N ASN A 128 2.02 -3.55 -6.06
CA ASN A 128 3.25 -4.28 -5.78
C ASN A 128 2.89 -5.68 -5.30
N ARG A 129 2.83 -6.61 -6.24
CA ARG A 129 2.38 -7.97 -6.00
C ARG A 129 3.49 -9.00 -6.20
N TRP A 130 3.22 -10.20 -5.76
CA TRP A 130 3.97 -11.38 -6.17
C TRP A 130 3.27 -12.04 -7.36
N TYR A 131 4.04 -12.39 -8.39
CA TYR A 131 3.58 -13.28 -9.44
C TYR A 131 3.80 -14.71 -8.96
N TYR A 132 2.69 -15.36 -8.61
CA TYR A 132 2.63 -16.79 -8.32
C TYR A 132 2.46 -17.51 -9.66
N GLY A 133 3.55 -18.05 -10.18
CA GLY A 133 3.57 -18.71 -11.47
C GLY A 133 2.93 -20.10 -11.41
N ASP A 134 3.69 -21.15 -11.72
CA ASP A 134 3.20 -22.51 -11.52
C ASP A 134 3.16 -22.88 -10.03
N LEU A 135 2.01 -23.34 -9.55
CA LEU A 135 1.80 -23.68 -8.13
C LEU A 135 2.58 -24.93 -7.68
N ILE A 136 3.01 -25.77 -8.62
CA ILE A 136 3.80 -26.99 -8.40
C ILE A 136 5.28 -26.70 -8.66
N ASP A 137 5.59 -25.87 -9.66
CA ASP A 137 6.93 -25.44 -10.03
C ASP A 137 7.10 -23.92 -9.86
N THR A 138 7.44 -23.48 -8.64
CA THR A 138 7.57 -22.06 -8.30
C THR A 138 8.87 -21.43 -8.84
N THR A 139 9.50 -21.98 -9.88
CA THR A 139 10.74 -21.43 -10.44
C THR A 139 10.51 -20.17 -11.27
N ASP A 140 9.28 -19.92 -11.71
CA ASP A 140 8.87 -18.72 -12.44
C ASP A 140 8.25 -17.63 -11.54
N ASP A 141 8.08 -17.93 -10.24
CA ASP A 141 7.69 -16.97 -9.22
C ASP A 141 8.64 -15.77 -9.19
N ARG A 142 8.07 -14.58 -9.14
CA ARG A 142 8.85 -13.34 -9.14
C ARG A 142 8.06 -12.18 -8.58
N ARG A 143 8.79 -11.13 -8.26
CA ARG A 143 8.22 -9.82 -7.97
C ARG A 143 7.55 -9.28 -9.23
N ASP A 144 6.33 -8.77 -9.06
CA ASP A 144 5.53 -8.17 -10.12
C ASP A 144 5.02 -6.81 -9.62
N TRP A 145 5.94 -5.85 -9.70
CA TRP A 145 5.80 -4.51 -9.12
C TRP A 145 5.48 -3.48 -10.18
N HIS A 146 4.99 -2.31 -9.75
CA HIS A 146 4.70 -1.17 -10.61
C HIS A 146 3.57 -1.41 -11.62
N TYR A 147 2.58 -2.23 -11.28
CA TYR A 147 1.43 -2.52 -12.13
C TYR A 147 0.15 -2.77 -11.33
N LEU A 148 -1.00 -2.39 -11.90
CA LEU A 148 -2.33 -2.66 -11.35
C LEU A 148 -2.98 -3.81 -12.12
N LYS A 149 -3.05 -5.02 -11.53
CA LYS A 149 -3.59 -6.20 -12.22
C LYS A 149 -5.06 -6.09 -12.58
N TYR A 150 -5.88 -5.57 -11.66
CA TYR A 150 -7.34 -5.57 -11.79
C TYR A 150 -7.92 -4.19 -12.06
N ILE A 151 -7.50 -3.58 -13.17
CA ILE A 151 -8.06 -2.29 -13.61
C ILE A 151 -9.58 -2.38 -13.85
N ASP A 152 -10.10 -3.49 -14.35
CA ASP A 152 -11.53 -3.71 -14.57
C ASP A 152 -12.34 -3.74 -13.25
N TRP A 153 -11.75 -4.32 -12.19
CA TRP A 153 -12.37 -4.29 -10.86
C TRP A 153 -12.46 -2.85 -10.36
N LEU A 154 -11.38 -2.07 -10.50
CA LEU A 154 -11.34 -0.67 -10.10
C LEU A 154 -12.36 0.15 -10.90
N GLU A 155 -12.43 -0.02 -12.23
CA GLU A 155 -13.41 0.70 -13.06
C GLU A 155 -14.85 0.41 -12.60
N LYS A 156 -15.17 -0.84 -12.29
CA LYS A 156 -16.48 -1.24 -11.79
C LYS A 156 -16.78 -0.65 -10.42
N ASP A 157 -15.81 -0.68 -9.50
CA ASP A 157 -15.92 -0.13 -8.15
C ASP A 157 -16.17 1.39 -8.18
N LEU A 158 -15.37 2.12 -8.96
CA LEU A 158 -15.50 3.57 -9.16
C LEU A 158 -16.84 3.94 -9.83
N SER A 159 -17.28 3.15 -10.82
CA SER A 159 -18.58 3.34 -11.46
C SER A 159 -19.73 3.14 -10.48
N ALA A 160 -19.64 2.14 -9.60
CA ALA A 160 -20.62 1.93 -8.55
C ALA A 160 -20.61 3.07 -7.52
N ALA A 161 -19.42 3.60 -7.17
CA ALA A 161 -19.31 4.76 -6.28
C ALA A 161 -19.97 6.01 -6.87
N HIS A 162 -19.75 6.30 -8.16
CA HIS A 162 -20.44 7.39 -8.85
C HIS A 162 -21.96 7.22 -8.84
N GLN A 163 -22.49 6.00 -9.03
CA GLN A 163 -23.93 5.75 -8.96
C GLN A 163 -24.53 6.01 -7.57
N ARG A 164 -23.72 5.91 -6.51
CA ARG A 164 -24.12 6.27 -5.13
C ARG A 164 -24.08 7.78 -4.86
N ASN A 165 -23.63 8.61 -5.82
CA ASN A 165 -23.47 10.06 -5.69
C ASN A 165 -22.54 10.48 -4.54
N VAL A 166 -21.42 9.77 -4.36
CA VAL A 166 -20.36 10.20 -3.44
C VAL A 166 -19.77 11.54 -3.91
N ASN A 167 -19.39 12.41 -2.97
CA ASN A 167 -18.84 13.73 -3.29
C ASN A 167 -17.39 13.66 -3.77
N HIS A 168 -16.63 12.72 -3.20
CA HIS A 168 -15.20 12.59 -3.42
C HIS A 168 -14.82 11.13 -3.54
N ILE A 169 -13.83 10.87 -4.38
CA ILE A 169 -13.20 9.56 -4.53
C ILE A 169 -11.69 9.73 -4.38
N PHE A 170 -11.08 8.87 -3.57
CA PHE A 170 -9.63 8.75 -3.45
C PHE A 170 -9.21 7.35 -3.87
N VAL A 171 -8.27 7.26 -4.81
CA VAL A 171 -7.61 6.00 -5.18
C VAL A 171 -6.20 6.04 -4.60
N LEU A 172 -5.85 5.03 -3.81
CA LEU A 172 -4.58 4.95 -3.09
C LEU A 172 -3.85 3.67 -3.50
N GLY A 173 -2.60 3.84 -3.94
CA GLY A 173 -1.65 2.75 -4.18
C GLY A 173 -0.26 3.20 -3.78
N HIS A 174 0.67 2.27 -3.64
CA HIS A 174 2.05 2.61 -3.33
C HIS A 174 2.75 3.25 -4.53
N GLU A 175 2.56 2.66 -5.72
CA GLU A 175 3.16 3.12 -6.96
C GLU A 175 2.36 4.27 -7.55
N MET A 176 3.07 5.33 -7.93
CA MET A 176 2.43 6.55 -8.43
C MET A 176 2.15 6.44 -9.94
N PRO A 177 0.94 6.78 -10.41
CA PRO A 177 0.59 6.78 -11.85
C PRO A 177 1.30 7.85 -12.68
N PHE A 178 1.95 8.81 -12.00
CA PHE A 178 2.72 9.89 -12.61
C PHE A 178 4.06 10.03 -11.88
N PRO A 179 4.98 9.06 -12.03
CA PRO A 179 6.23 9.06 -11.30
C PRO A 179 7.07 10.25 -11.75
N ILE A 180 7.79 10.83 -10.80
CA ILE A 180 8.81 11.85 -11.04
C ILE A 180 10.17 11.33 -10.58
N GLY A 181 11.24 11.71 -11.26
CA GLY A 181 12.60 11.34 -10.87
C GLY A 181 12.95 9.88 -11.17
N GLY A 182 13.39 9.13 -10.15
CA GLY A 182 14.01 7.80 -10.30
C GLY A 182 13.10 6.74 -10.92
N HIS A 183 11.78 6.90 -10.80
CA HIS A 183 10.79 5.93 -11.28
C HIS A 183 10.15 6.27 -12.62
N LEU A 184 10.74 7.19 -13.41
CA LEU A 184 10.18 7.60 -14.71
C LEU A 184 10.06 6.45 -15.74
N ARG A 185 10.77 5.33 -15.53
CA ARG A 185 10.87 4.23 -16.50
C ARG A 185 10.18 2.94 -16.06
N ASP A 186 9.98 2.77 -14.76
CA ASP A 186 9.45 1.55 -14.15
C ASP A 186 8.15 1.79 -13.37
N GLY A 187 7.90 2.98 -12.81
CA GLY A 187 6.64 3.34 -12.15
C GLY A 187 5.45 3.37 -13.12
N LEU A 188 4.23 3.38 -12.57
CA LEU A 188 2.98 3.39 -13.36
C LEU A 188 2.96 4.59 -14.34
N PRO A 189 2.51 4.44 -15.60
CA PRO A 189 1.90 3.26 -16.22
C PRO A 189 2.89 2.25 -16.82
N ASN A 190 4.14 2.21 -16.33
CA ASN A 190 5.26 1.43 -16.89
C ASN A 190 5.51 1.80 -18.35
N LEU A 191 5.99 3.03 -18.57
CA LEU A 191 6.35 3.57 -19.89
C LEU A 191 7.52 2.80 -20.56
N GLY A 192 8.17 1.89 -19.82
CA GLY A 192 9.18 0.97 -20.28
C GLY A 192 10.58 1.60 -20.41
N LEU A 193 11.60 0.74 -20.41
CA LEU A 193 13.02 1.10 -20.50
C LEU A 193 13.40 1.84 -21.81
N LYS A 194 12.50 1.87 -22.80
CA LYS A 194 12.70 2.55 -24.09
C LYS A 194 12.18 3.99 -24.11
N LEU A 195 11.67 4.51 -23.00
CA LEU A 195 11.22 5.90 -22.91
C LEU A 195 12.35 6.88 -23.26
N THR A 196 12.12 7.70 -24.29
CA THR A 196 13.02 8.78 -24.70
C THR A 196 12.40 10.13 -24.34
N LEU A 197 13.13 10.94 -23.57
CA LEU A 197 12.73 12.31 -23.20
C LEU A 197 13.07 13.30 -24.34
N PRO A 198 12.34 14.43 -24.49
CA PRO A 198 11.39 15.00 -23.53
C PRO A 198 9.96 14.45 -23.63
N LEU A 199 9.34 14.18 -22.48
CA LEU A 199 7.90 14.01 -22.34
C LEU A 199 7.27 15.41 -22.48
N ASP A 200 6.56 15.65 -23.57
CA ASP A 200 5.76 16.86 -23.73
C ASP A 200 4.52 16.73 -22.82
N SER A 201 4.61 17.28 -21.60
CA SER A 201 3.52 17.29 -20.62
C SER A 201 2.30 18.10 -21.05
N THR A 202 2.34 18.76 -22.23
CA THR A 202 1.22 19.53 -22.77
C THR A 202 0.37 18.75 -23.78
N ARG A 203 0.66 17.47 -24.01
CA ARG A 203 -0.05 16.59 -24.96
C ARG A 203 -0.73 15.37 -24.34
N LEU A 204 -0.85 15.32 -23.02
CA LEU A 204 -1.69 14.34 -22.30
C LEU A 204 -3.03 14.97 -21.92
#